data_AF-A0A6C0F709-F1
#
_entry.id   AF-A0A6C0F709-F1
#
_cell.length_a   1.000
_cell.length_b   1.000
_cell.length_c   1.000
_cell.angle_alpha   90.00
_cell.angle_beta   90.00
_cell.angle_gamma   90.00
#
_symmetry.space_group_name_H-M   'P 1'
#
loop_
_entity.id
_entity.type
_entity.pdbx_description
1 polymer ?
#
loop_
_entity_poly.entity_id
_entity_poly.type
_entity_poly.pdbx_seq_one_letter_code
_entity_poly.pdbx_strand_id
1 'polypeptide(L)'
;MNNQKQTSFTVSKIYKSRKNLLTILEKRGFDISDYNNFGINEIQAMYVNKQLDMLLSKKNGKKIYVKYHVTHKNGSSTFPKLRDSHINDYIDDLYNLEEILNKEDELLIIVKDQNINKTLEEYMEFIFIKDNHYINILKIKELLFNILEHCMVPEHKILTEKEKEKIYEKYKIMQDSELPEISRFDPIAKVLGVRPGELCEITRSSKTSITSKYYRLCS
;
A
#
# COMPACT_ATOMS: atom_id res chain seq x y z
N MET A 1 -3.87 -1.26 -35.21
CA MET A 1 -2.80 -0.31 -34.77
C MET A 1 -3.08 0.38 -33.43
N ASN A 2 -4.33 0.62 -33.00
CA ASN A 2 -4.60 1.28 -31.70
C ASN A 2 -4.29 0.42 -30.46
N ASN A 3 -4.55 -0.90 -30.51
CA ASN A 3 -4.34 -1.78 -29.34
C ASN A 3 -2.86 -1.95 -28.97
N GLN A 4 -1.94 -2.07 -29.93
CA GLN A 4 -0.49 -2.18 -29.63
C GLN A 4 0.06 -0.92 -28.96
N LYS A 5 -0.37 0.28 -29.40
CA LYS A 5 0.03 1.56 -28.77
C LYS A 5 -0.52 1.69 -27.35
N GLN A 6 -1.77 1.30 -27.10
CA GLN A 6 -2.38 1.33 -25.77
C GLN A 6 -1.75 0.33 -24.79
N THR A 7 -1.37 -0.86 -25.28
CA THR A 7 -0.64 -1.86 -24.49
C THR A 7 0.75 -1.35 -24.11
N SER A 8 1.50 -0.78 -25.08
CA SER A 8 2.81 -0.19 -24.82
C SER A 8 2.77 0.92 -23.75
N PHE A 9 1.77 1.82 -23.81
CA PHE A 9 1.61 2.87 -22.81
C PHE A 9 1.23 2.32 -21.42
N THR A 10 0.41 1.27 -21.37
CA THR A 10 0.03 0.62 -20.10
C THR A 10 1.24 -0.08 -19.46
N VAL A 11 2.04 -0.79 -20.26
CA VAL A 11 3.28 -1.44 -19.80
C VAL A 11 4.27 -0.39 -19.26
N SER A 12 4.44 0.75 -19.94
CA SER A 12 5.29 1.84 -19.44
C SER A 12 4.82 2.39 -18.09
N LYS A 13 3.50 2.56 -17.90
CA LYS A 13 2.94 2.97 -16.60
C LYS A 13 3.16 1.93 -15.51
N ILE A 14 2.95 0.65 -15.82
CA ILE A 14 3.19 -0.46 -14.88
C ILE A 14 4.66 -0.47 -14.47
N TYR A 15 5.58 -0.38 -15.43
CA TYR A 15 7.02 -0.31 -15.17
C TYR A 15 7.38 0.83 -14.20
N LYS A 16 6.93 2.06 -14.47
CA LYS A 16 7.17 3.21 -13.59
C LYS A 16 6.55 3.00 -12.20
N SER A 17 5.29 2.55 -12.15
CA SER A 17 4.59 2.31 -10.89
C SER A 17 5.26 1.25 -10.03
N ARG A 18 5.74 0.16 -10.66
CA ARG A 18 6.45 -0.94 -9.98
C ARG A 18 7.78 -0.46 -9.42
N LYS A 19 8.54 0.32 -10.20
CA LYS A 19 9.82 0.89 -9.73
C LYS A 19 9.61 1.74 -8.48
N ASN A 20 8.66 2.68 -8.52
CA ASN A 20 8.39 3.54 -7.37
C ASN A 20 7.83 2.76 -6.18
N LEU A 21 6.97 1.77 -6.43
CA LEU A 21 6.44 0.89 -5.39
C LEU A 21 7.57 0.14 -4.69
N LEU A 22 8.53 -0.43 -5.42
CA LEU A 22 9.68 -1.11 -4.82
C LEU A 22 10.51 -0.17 -3.95
N THR A 23 10.77 1.05 -4.39
CA THR A 23 11.46 2.07 -3.57
C THR A 23 10.68 2.42 -2.29
N ILE A 24 9.35 2.48 -2.37
CA ILE A 24 8.49 2.68 -1.19
C ILE A 24 8.62 1.49 -0.23
N LEU A 25 8.53 0.26 -0.74
CA LEU A 25 8.59 -0.96 0.06
C LEU A 25 9.98 -1.14 0.70
N GLU A 26 11.05 -0.75 0.02
CA GLU A 26 12.40 -0.71 0.56
C GLU A 26 12.50 0.26 1.74
N LYS A 27 11.94 1.47 1.62
CA LYS A 27 11.86 2.44 2.74
C LYS A 27 11.04 1.89 3.92
N ARG A 28 10.04 1.04 3.65
CA ARG A 28 9.28 0.32 4.69
C ARG A 28 10.07 -0.86 5.29
N GLY A 29 11.25 -1.19 4.77
CA GLY A 29 12.15 -2.23 5.26
C GLY A 29 11.89 -3.63 4.70
N PHE A 30 11.19 -3.75 3.56
CA PHE A 30 11.05 -5.01 2.83
C PHE A 30 12.28 -5.26 1.95
N ASP A 31 12.66 -6.53 1.80
CA ASP A 31 13.72 -6.94 0.88
C ASP A 31 13.18 -6.95 -0.56
N ILE A 32 13.83 -6.18 -1.44
CA ILE A 32 13.47 -6.02 -2.85
C ILE A 32 14.49 -6.66 -3.80
N SER A 33 15.49 -7.39 -3.28
CA SER A 33 16.62 -7.92 -4.05
C SER A 33 16.16 -8.76 -5.25
N ASP A 34 15.14 -9.60 -5.07
CA ASP A 34 14.58 -10.48 -6.11
C ASP A 34 13.83 -9.73 -7.21
N TYR A 35 13.45 -8.46 -6.97
CA TYR A 35 12.57 -7.69 -7.84
C TYR A 35 13.23 -6.42 -8.41
N ASN A 36 14.50 -6.17 -8.10
CA ASN A 36 15.15 -4.89 -8.39
C ASN A 36 15.58 -4.73 -9.85
N ASN A 37 15.92 -5.83 -10.52
CA ASN A 37 16.52 -5.79 -11.84
C ASN A 37 15.53 -6.33 -12.87
N PHE A 38 14.68 -5.45 -13.41
CA PHE A 38 13.72 -5.83 -14.44
C PHE A 38 13.72 -4.89 -15.64
N GLY A 39 13.58 -5.48 -16.83
CA GLY A 39 13.46 -4.76 -18.10
C GLY A 39 12.01 -4.44 -18.47
N ILE A 40 11.83 -3.47 -19.39
CA ILE A 40 10.50 -3.17 -19.94
C ILE A 40 9.88 -4.38 -20.68
N ASN A 41 10.72 -5.19 -21.32
CA ASN A 41 10.30 -6.38 -22.06
C ASN A 41 9.82 -7.49 -21.12
N GLU A 42 10.46 -7.63 -19.96
CA GLU A 42 10.05 -8.58 -18.93
C GLU A 42 8.70 -8.19 -18.34
N ILE A 43 8.49 -6.89 -18.04
CA ILE A 43 7.18 -6.40 -17.59
C ILE A 43 6.09 -6.64 -18.64
N GLN A 44 6.42 -6.49 -19.93
CA GLN A 44 5.49 -6.83 -21.01
C GLN A 44 5.13 -8.33 -20.99
N ALA A 45 6.12 -9.21 -20.85
CA ALA A 45 5.90 -10.65 -20.76
C ALA A 45 5.06 -11.01 -19.52
N MET A 46 5.41 -10.47 -18.35
CA MET A 46 4.67 -10.66 -17.09
C MET A 46 3.23 -10.15 -17.20
N TYR A 47 3.01 -9.02 -17.86
CA TYR A 47 1.66 -8.49 -18.08
C TYR A 47 0.81 -9.42 -18.97
N VAL A 48 1.39 -9.95 -20.06
CA VAL A 48 0.70 -10.89 -20.95
C VAL A 48 0.42 -12.22 -20.24
N ASN A 49 1.39 -12.73 -19.49
CA ASN A 49 1.31 -14.01 -18.78
C ASN A 49 0.61 -13.93 -17.41
N LYS A 50 0.17 -12.73 -16.97
CA LYS A 50 -0.48 -12.49 -15.67
C LYS A 50 0.39 -12.83 -14.45
N GLN A 51 1.69 -12.57 -14.55
CA GLN A 51 2.71 -12.88 -13.53
C GLN A 51 3.29 -11.60 -12.90
N LEU A 52 2.45 -10.56 -12.71
CA LEU A 52 2.91 -9.28 -12.16
C LEU A 52 3.00 -9.27 -10.63
N ASP A 53 2.33 -10.19 -9.96
CA ASP A 53 2.26 -10.26 -8.51
C ASP A 53 3.64 -10.40 -7.87
N MET A 54 3.79 -9.92 -6.64
CA MET A 54 5.03 -10.01 -5.87
C MET A 54 4.73 -10.41 -4.43
N LEU A 55 5.64 -11.19 -3.85
CA LEU A 55 5.64 -11.48 -2.42
C LEU A 55 6.98 -11.00 -1.86
N LEU A 56 6.93 -10.02 -0.96
CA LEU A 56 8.13 -9.48 -0.31
C LEU A 56 8.07 -9.77 1.18
N SER A 57 9.23 -9.91 1.80
CA SER A 57 9.36 -10.17 3.23
C SER A 57 10.33 -9.20 3.88
N LYS A 58 10.09 -8.90 5.15
CA LYS A 58 11.02 -8.15 6.00
C LYS A 58 11.90 -9.12 6.78
N LYS A 59 13.02 -8.60 7.27
CA LYS A 59 13.92 -9.33 8.19
C LYS A 59 13.23 -9.80 9.48
N ASN A 60 12.15 -9.14 9.91
CA ASN A 60 11.38 -9.53 11.09
C ASN A 60 10.29 -10.59 10.79
N GLY A 61 10.23 -11.12 9.57
CA GLY A 61 9.26 -12.14 9.16
C GLY A 61 7.95 -11.61 8.59
N LYS A 62 7.63 -10.31 8.75
CA LYS A 62 6.42 -9.72 8.17
C LYS A 62 6.48 -9.73 6.65
N LYS A 63 5.39 -10.15 6.01
CA LYS A 63 5.25 -10.25 4.55
C LYS A 63 4.30 -9.19 4.00
N ILE A 64 4.47 -8.92 2.72
CA ILE A 64 3.51 -8.15 1.92
C ILE A 64 3.30 -8.86 0.58
N TYR A 65 2.04 -9.12 0.24
CA TYR A 65 1.68 -9.63 -1.08
C TYR A 65 1.13 -8.46 -1.91
N VAL A 66 1.79 -8.17 -3.04
CA VAL A 66 1.36 -7.17 -4.01
C VAL A 66 0.61 -7.86 -5.13
N LYS A 67 -0.71 -7.68 -5.17
CA LYS A 67 -1.62 -8.26 -6.18
C LYS A 67 -1.91 -7.26 -7.29
N TYR A 68 -1.55 -7.56 -8.54
CA TYR A 68 -1.88 -6.70 -9.68
C TYR A 68 -3.23 -7.09 -10.31
N HIS A 69 -4.30 -6.39 -9.91
CA HIS A 69 -5.64 -6.55 -10.48
C HIS A 69 -5.81 -5.71 -11.76
N VAL A 70 -5.10 -6.10 -12.84
CA VAL A 70 -5.00 -5.29 -14.07
C VAL A 70 -5.34 -6.02 -15.36
N THR A 71 -5.53 -7.34 -15.33
CA THR A 71 -5.83 -8.16 -16.51
C THR A 71 -7.17 -8.86 -16.41
N HIS A 72 -7.98 -8.85 -17.48
CA HIS A 72 -9.18 -9.71 -17.53
C HIS A 72 -8.80 -11.18 -17.65
N LYS A 73 -9.68 -12.04 -17.13
CA LYS A 73 -9.61 -13.49 -17.39
C LYS A 73 -9.74 -13.80 -18.90
N ASN A 74 -10.52 -13.01 -19.66
CA ASN A 74 -10.96 -13.35 -21.03
C ASN A 74 -10.34 -12.51 -22.17
N GLY A 75 -9.19 -11.85 -21.98
CA GLY A 75 -8.52 -11.09 -23.06
C GLY A 75 -9.25 -9.83 -23.55
N SER A 76 -10.31 -9.39 -22.85
CA SER A 76 -11.01 -8.13 -23.13
C SER A 76 -10.09 -6.92 -22.91
N SER A 77 -10.21 -5.92 -23.78
CA SER A 77 -9.44 -4.67 -23.77
C SER A 77 -9.81 -3.69 -22.64
N THR A 78 -10.87 -3.98 -21.90
CA THR A 78 -11.28 -3.18 -20.72
C THR A 78 -10.38 -3.55 -19.53
N PHE A 79 -10.40 -2.86 -18.40
CA PHE A 79 -9.70 -3.31 -17.18
C PHE A 79 -10.71 -3.95 -16.22
N PRO A 80 -10.34 -5.01 -15.47
CA PRO A 80 -11.28 -5.60 -14.52
C PRO A 80 -11.56 -4.59 -13.41
N LYS A 81 -12.84 -4.47 -13.04
CA LYS A 81 -13.24 -3.73 -11.86
C LYS A 81 -13.07 -4.66 -10.66
N LEU A 82 -12.30 -4.22 -9.68
CA LEU A 82 -12.23 -4.81 -8.36
C LEU A 82 -13.60 -4.72 -7.71
N ARG A 83 -14.03 -5.83 -7.12
CA ARG A 83 -15.29 -6.00 -6.41
C ARG A 83 -15.02 -6.83 -5.17
N ASP A 84 -15.94 -6.80 -4.23
CA ASP A 84 -15.86 -7.51 -2.95
C ASP A 84 -15.60 -9.00 -3.15
N SER A 85 -16.24 -9.62 -4.16
CA SER A 85 -16.00 -11.03 -4.51
C SER A 85 -14.53 -11.31 -4.82
N HIS A 86 -13.86 -10.44 -5.60
CA HIS A 86 -12.46 -10.62 -5.93
C HIS A 86 -11.56 -10.46 -4.70
N ILE A 87 -11.94 -9.59 -3.76
CA ILE A 87 -11.20 -9.40 -2.51
C ILE A 87 -11.34 -10.66 -1.65
N ASN A 88 -12.55 -11.22 -1.51
CA ASN A 88 -12.74 -12.50 -0.80
C ASN A 88 -11.93 -13.62 -1.43
N ASP A 89 -11.98 -13.76 -2.77
CA ASP A 89 -11.19 -14.77 -3.48
C ASP A 89 -9.69 -14.63 -3.12
N TYR A 90 -9.16 -13.40 -3.11
CA TYR A 90 -7.76 -13.18 -2.73
C TYR A 90 -7.47 -13.45 -1.26
N ILE A 91 -8.40 -13.16 -0.36
CA ILE A 91 -8.24 -13.48 1.06
C ILE A 91 -8.24 -15.00 1.23
N ASP A 92 -9.20 -15.69 0.64
CA ASP A 92 -9.31 -17.14 0.74
C ASP A 92 -8.08 -17.84 0.16
N ASP A 93 -7.64 -17.43 -1.03
CA ASP A 93 -6.44 -17.98 -1.66
C ASP A 93 -5.19 -17.74 -0.78
N LEU A 94 -4.95 -16.50 -0.35
CA LEU A 94 -3.67 -16.10 0.27
C LEU A 94 -3.58 -16.41 1.77
N TYR A 95 -4.70 -16.39 2.49
CA TYR A 95 -4.73 -16.60 3.95
C TYR A 95 -5.25 -17.98 4.33
N ASN A 96 -6.25 -18.51 3.62
CA ASN A 96 -6.94 -19.74 4.05
C ASN A 96 -6.46 -21.00 3.30
N LEU A 97 -6.18 -20.90 2.00
CA LEU A 97 -5.83 -22.05 1.17
C LEU A 97 -4.32 -22.24 1.05
N GLU A 98 -3.59 -21.20 0.65
CA GLU A 98 -2.14 -21.27 0.43
C GLU A 98 -1.34 -20.87 1.67
N GLU A 99 -1.99 -20.28 2.69
CA GLU A 99 -1.39 -19.82 3.95
C GLU A 99 -0.11 -18.98 3.75
N ILE A 100 -0.08 -18.18 2.67
CA ILE A 100 1.06 -17.33 2.32
C ILE A 100 1.18 -16.16 3.29
N LEU A 101 0.04 -15.57 3.66
CA LEU A 101 -0.09 -14.41 4.53
C LEU A 101 -0.71 -14.77 5.88
N ASN A 102 -0.18 -14.16 6.92
CA ASN A 102 -0.74 -14.17 8.27
C ASN A 102 -1.45 -12.85 8.57
N LYS A 103 -2.20 -12.77 9.68
CA LYS A 103 -2.94 -11.55 10.11
C LYS A 103 -2.06 -10.31 10.28
N GLU A 104 -0.79 -10.50 10.61
CA GLU A 104 0.19 -9.41 10.73
C GLU A 104 0.73 -8.90 9.39
N ASP A 105 0.48 -9.64 8.32
CA ASP A 105 0.96 -9.34 6.96
C ASP A 105 -0.03 -8.44 6.22
N GLU A 106 0.40 -7.89 5.09
CA GLU A 106 -0.39 -6.94 4.30
C GLU A 106 -0.70 -7.50 2.90
N LEU A 107 -1.96 -7.35 2.50
CA LEU A 107 -2.37 -7.54 1.11
C LEU A 107 -2.51 -6.18 0.43
N LEU A 108 -1.64 -5.87 -0.52
CA LEU A 108 -1.68 -4.65 -1.32
C LEU A 108 -2.18 -4.94 -2.73
N ILE A 109 -3.36 -4.42 -3.07
CA ILE A 109 -3.98 -4.60 -4.38
C ILE A 109 -3.71 -3.38 -5.26
N ILE A 110 -3.10 -3.60 -6.42
CA ILE A 110 -2.84 -2.57 -7.43
C ILE A 110 -3.92 -2.62 -8.52
N VAL A 111 -4.66 -1.52 -8.67
CA VAL A 111 -5.70 -1.35 -9.70
C VAL A 111 -5.27 -0.29 -10.71
N LYS A 112 -5.81 -0.33 -11.94
CA LYS A 112 -5.44 0.68 -12.95
C LYS A 112 -6.10 2.04 -12.72
N ASP A 113 -7.41 2.10 -12.87
CA ASP A 113 -8.17 3.35 -13.00
C ASP A 113 -9.55 3.30 -12.32
N GLN A 114 -9.74 2.35 -11.41
CA GLN A 114 -10.97 2.28 -10.63
C GLN A 114 -10.96 3.35 -9.54
N ASN A 115 -12.05 4.11 -9.49
CA ASN A 115 -12.37 4.89 -8.30
C ASN A 115 -12.84 3.92 -7.21
N ILE A 116 -12.13 3.95 -6.09
CA ILE A 116 -12.56 3.26 -4.87
C ILE A 116 -13.75 4.08 -4.35
N ASN A 117 -14.90 3.44 -4.19
CA ASN A 117 -16.09 4.05 -3.63
C ASN A 117 -16.14 3.81 -2.11
N LYS A 118 -16.94 4.61 -1.42
CA LYS A 118 -17.10 4.49 0.04
C LYS A 118 -17.52 3.08 0.48
N THR A 119 -18.36 2.41 -0.30
CA THR A 119 -18.77 1.02 -0.01
C THR A 119 -17.59 0.06 0.05
N LEU A 120 -16.59 0.22 -0.83
CA LEU A 120 -15.40 -0.62 -0.82
C LEU A 120 -14.47 -0.28 0.34
N GLU A 121 -14.42 1.00 0.73
CA GLU A 121 -13.72 1.46 1.93
C GLU A 121 -14.31 0.85 3.21
N GLU A 122 -15.63 0.98 3.39
CA GLU A 122 -16.39 0.37 4.50
C GLU A 122 -16.22 -1.15 4.53
N TYR A 123 -16.14 -1.78 3.36
CA TYR A 123 -15.90 -3.22 3.27
C TYR A 123 -14.47 -3.63 3.71
N MET A 124 -13.45 -2.86 3.33
CA MET A 124 -12.08 -3.08 3.81
C MET A 124 -11.92 -2.81 5.32
N GLU A 125 -12.71 -1.89 5.87
CA GLU A 125 -12.81 -1.67 7.33
C GLU A 125 -13.46 -2.86 8.02
N PHE A 126 -14.58 -3.34 7.49
CA PHE A 126 -15.27 -4.51 8.02
C PHE A 126 -14.37 -5.75 8.06
N ILE A 127 -13.62 -6.03 6.98
CA ILE A 127 -12.67 -7.15 6.93
C ILE A 127 -11.59 -7.01 8.00
N PHE A 128 -11.05 -5.80 8.19
CA PHE A 128 -10.04 -5.55 9.20
C PHE A 128 -10.58 -5.75 10.62
N ILE A 129 -11.77 -5.21 10.92
CA ILE A 129 -12.39 -5.33 12.26
C ILE A 129 -12.76 -6.78 12.58
N LYS A 130 -13.29 -7.51 11.60
CA LYS A 130 -13.80 -8.87 11.80
C LYS A 130 -12.68 -9.91 11.87
N ASP A 131 -11.79 -9.88 10.88
CA ASP A 131 -10.84 -10.98 10.64
C ASP A 131 -9.37 -10.57 10.86
N ASN A 132 -9.12 -9.27 11.12
CA ASN A 132 -7.79 -8.67 11.26
C ASN A 132 -6.90 -8.82 10.01
N HIS A 133 -7.53 -8.94 8.82
CA HIS A 133 -6.83 -8.90 7.55
C HIS A 133 -6.67 -7.46 7.10
N TYR A 134 -5.42 -7.01 6.95
CA TYR A 134 -5.13 -5.65 6.51
C TYR A 134 -4.92 -5.60 5.00
N ILE A 135 -5.83 -4.88 4.34
CA ILE A 135 -5.90 -4.77 2.89
C ILE A 135 -5.81 -3.31 2.50
N ASN A 136 -4.94 -3.03 1.54
CA ASN A 136 -4.78 -1.71 0.94
C ASN A 136 -4.99 -1.79 -0.57
N ILE A 137 -5.55 -0.73 -1.14
CA ILE A 137 -5.73 -0.59 -2.58
C ILE A 137 -5.02 0.68 -3.05
N LEU A 138 -4.11 0.53 -4.01
CA LEU A 138 -3.43 1.64 -4.67
C LEU A 138 -3.70 1.64 -6.17
N LYS A 139 -3.79 2.83 -6.75
CA LYS A 139 -3.94 2.98 -8.20
C LYS A 139 -2.56 3.06 -8.85
N ILE A 140 -2.42 2.49 -10.05
CA ILE A 140 -1.19 2.66 -10.87
C ILE A 140 -0.86 4.14 -11.03
N LYS A 141 -1.88 5.00 -11.24
CA LYS A 141 -1.70 6.45 -11.36
C LYS A 141 -1.08 7.09 -10.12
N GLU A 142 -1.45 6.64 -8.93
CA GLU A 142 -0.94 7.15 -7.64
C GLU A 142 0.54 6.76 -7.44
N LEU A 143 0.97 5.67 -8.06
CA LEU A 143 2.34 5.15 -7.99
C LEU A 143 3.25 5.65 -9.12
N LEU A 144 2.76 6.49 -10.05
CA LEU A 144 3.61 7.00 -11.15
C LEU A 144 4.72 7.94 -10.67
N PHE A 145 4.58 8.48 -9.45
CA PHE A 145 5.58 9.27 -8.76
C PHE A 145 5.61 8.83 -7.29
N ASN A 146 6.75 8.99 -6.63
CA ASN A 146 6.87 8.67 -5.21
C ASN A 146 6.38 9.86 -4.37
N ILE A 147 5.19 9.74 -3.77
CA ILE A 147 4.61 10.80 -2.93
C ILE A 147 5.47 11.12 -1.69
N LEU A 148 6.24 10.15 -1.19
CA LEU A 148 7.08 10.32 -0.01
C LEU A 148 8.31 11.21 -0.24
N GLU A 149 8.67 11.45 -1.50
CA GLU A 149 9.83 12.27 -1.89
C GLU A 149 9.42 13.70 -2.29
N HIS A 150 8.13 14.00 -2.21
CA HIS A 150 7.63 15.31 -2.58
C HIS A 150 8.00 16.36 -1.52
N CYS A 151 8.44 17.54 -1.96
CA CYS A 151 8.94 18.59 -1.06
C CYS A 151 7.93 19.13 -0.03
N MET A 152 6.63 19.04 -0.33
CA MET A 152 5.55 19.44 0.59
C MET A 152 5.10 18.32 1.53
N VAL A 153 5.61 17.09 1.35
CA VAL A 153 5.27 15.95 2.18
C VAL A 153 6.39 15.79 3.22
N PRO A 154 6.13 16.06 4.51
CA PRO A 154 7.12 15.85 5.56
C PRO A 154 7.43 14.35 5.74
N GLU A 155 8.50 14.05 6.46
CA GLU A 155 8.85 12.67 6.76
C GLU A 155 7.87 12.08 7.78
N HIS A 156 7.36 10.89 7.50
CA HIS A 156 6.40 10.16 8.32
C HIS A 156 7.03 8.82 8.76
N LYS A 157 7.01 8.55 10.07
CA LYS A 157 7.51 7.32 10.67
C LYS A 157 6.42 6.68 11.51
N ILE A 158 6.13 5.40 11.26
CA ILE A 158 5.25 4.58 12.11
C ILE A 158 6.01 4.25 13.40
N LEU A 159 5.41 4.55 14.55
CA LEU A 159 5.98 4.26 15.85
C LEU A 159 5.59 2.85 16.31
N THR A 160 6.54 2.17 16.96
CA THR A 160 6.27 0.91 17.66
C THR A 160 5.40 1.14 18.90
N GLU A 161 4.76 0.09 19.41
CA GLU A 161 3.93 0.18 20.63
C GLU A 161 4.70 0.79 21.82
N LYS A 162 5.96 0.38 22.02
CA LYS A 162 6.84 0.94 23.06
C LYS A 162 7.16 2.42 22.86
N GLU A 163 7.29 2.86 21.60
CA GLU A 163 7.48 4.29 21.30
C GLU A 163 6.17 5.05 21.51
N LYS A 164 5.02 4.48 21.13
CA LYS A 164 3.68 5.03 21.37
C LYS A 164 3.43 5.26 22.86
N GLU A 165 3.69 4.26 23.71
CA GLU A 165 3.56 4.37 25.17
C GLU A 165 4.38 5.53 25.75
N LYS A 166 5.64 5.67 25.32
CA LYS A 166 6.50 6.79 25.76
C LYS A 166 5.95 8.16 25.38
N ILE A 167 5.33 8.28 24.20
CA ILE A 167 4.69 9.52 23.76
C ILE A 167 3.45 9.81 24.61
N TYR A 168 2.66 8.79 24.91
CA TYR A 168 1.47 8.92 25.76
C TYR A 168 1.85 9.37 27.17
N GLU A 169 2.89 8.78 27.76
CA GLU A 169 3.41 9.19 29.07
C GLU A 169 3.97 10.62 29.03
N LYS A 170 4.76 10.96 28.00
CA LYS A 170 5.41 12.26 27.87
C LYS A 170 4.40 13.42 27.79
N TYR A 171 3.32 13.23 27.04
CA TYR A 171 2.28 14.25 26.85
C TYR A 171 1.06 14.05 27.75
N LYS A 172 1.07 13.01 28.62
CA LYS A 172 -0.04 12.63 29.50
C LYS A 172 -1.36 12.42 28.75
N ILE A 173 -1.28 11.77 27.59
CA ILE A 173 -2.44 11.43 26.77
C ILE A 173 -3.16 10.25 27.43
N MET A 174 -4.45 10.42 27.71
CA MET A 174 -5.28 9.41 28.37
C MET A 174 -6.18 8.68 27.40
N GLN A 175 -6.59 9.33 26.32
CA GLN A 175 -7.49 8.77 25.31
C GLN A 175 -6.97 9.01 23.91
N ASP A 176 -7.20 8.03 23.02
CA ASP A 176 -6.84 8.11 21.61
C ASP A 176 -7.52 9.30 20.90
N SER A 177 -8.68 9.73 21.37
CA SER A 177 -9.44 10.90 20.88
C SER A 177 -8.74 12.25 21.11
N GLU A 178 -7.74 12.31 22.00
CA GLU A 178 -6.96 13.53 22.26
C GLU A 178 -5.90 13.77 21.18
N LEU A 179 -5.62 12.74 20.36
CA LEU A 179 -4.67 12.82 19.27
C LEU A 179 -5.35 13.26 17.96
N PRO A 180 -4.68 14.11 17.18
CA PRO A 180 -5.11 14.38 15.82
C PRO A 180 -5.12 13.10 14.99
N GLU A 181 -6.17 12.88 14.21
CA GLU A 181 -6.31 11.66 13.41
C GLU A 181 -5.72 11.80 12.00
N ILE A 182 -5.35 10.67 11.41
CA ILE A 182 -5.10 10.48 9.99
C ILE A 182 -5.94 9.31 9.50
N SER A 183 -6.71 9.51 8.43
CA SER A 183 -7.50 8.42 7.86
C SER A 183 -6.59 7.32 7.31
N ARG A 184 -6.93 6.05 7.54
CA ARG A 184 -6.26 4.91 6.88
C ARG A 184 -6.24 5.00 5.35
N PHE A 185 -7.18 5.72 4.74
CA PHE A 185 -7.27 5.91 3.29
C PHE A 185 -6.53 7.15 2.78
N ASP A 186 -5.89 7.92 3.67
CA ASP A 186 -5.00 9.00 3.28
C ASP A 186 -3.89 8.48 2.35
N PRO A 187 -3.49 9.24 1.30
CA PRO A 187 -2.46 8.80 0.37
C PRO A 187 -1.16 8.34 1.06
N ILE A 188 -0.74 9.05 2.11
CA ILE A 188 0.48 8.72 2.87
C ILE A 188 0.25 7.48 3.72
N ALA A 189 -0.90 7.38 4.38
CA ALA A 189 -1.25 6.22 5.20
C ALA A 189 -1.27 4.93 4.38
N LYS A 190 -1.89 4.95 3.19
CA LYS A 190 -1.92 3.80 2.26
C LYS A 190 -0.53 3.41 1.77
N VAL A 191 0.31 4.39 1.45
CA VAL A 191 1.66 4.13 0.91
C VAL A 191 2.61 3.59 1.98
N LEU A 192 2.50 4.06 3.22
CA LEU A 192 3.27 3.55 4.35
C LEU A 192 2.67 2.28 4.98
N GLY A 193 1.41 1.98 4.66
CA GLY A 193 0.65 0.87 5.22
C GLY A 193 0.41 1.03 6.73
N VAL A 194 -0.02 2.23 7.14
CA VAL A 194 -0.37 2.54 8.53
C VAL A 194 -1.69 1.84 8.87
N ARG A 195 -1.71 1.07 9.96
CA ARG A 195 -2.90 0.34 10.42
C ARG A 195 -3.71 1.19 11.42
N PRO A 196 -5.05 1.01 11.47
CA PRO A 196 -5.86 1.66 12.51
C PRO A 196 -5.31 1.38 13.91
N GLY A 197 -5.20 2.42 14.74
CA GLY A 197 -4.61 2.38 16.08
C GLY A 197 -3.10 2.58 16.14
N GLU A 198 -2.37 2.57 15.02
CA GLU A 198 -0.95 2.92 14.97
C GLU A 198 -0.74 4.44 15.03
N LEU A 199 0.35 4.84 15.69
CA LEU A 199 0.74 6.25 15.84
C LEU A 199 1.84 6.60 14.83
N CYS A 200 1.61 7.64 14.04
CA CYS A 200 2.59 8.16 13.08
C CYS A 200 3.25 9.44 13.65
N GLU A 201 4.59 9.45 13.71
CA GLU A 201 5.39 10.66 13.92
C GLU A 201 5.63 11.35 12.58
N ILE A 202 5.43 12.66 12.54
CA ILE A 202 5.62 13.53 11.39
C ILE A 202 6.69 14.54 11.75
N THR A 203 7.81 14.52 11.02
CA THR A 203 8.90 15.49 11.19
C THR A 203 8.84 16.52 10.08
N ARG A 204 8.49 17.76 10.45
CA ARG A 204 8.34 18.89 9.51
C ARG A 204 9.32 20.00 9.81
N SER A 205 9.81 20.68 8.77
CA SER A 205 10.56 21.92 8.93
C SER A 205 9.67 23.02 9.49
N SER A 206 10.14 23.72 10.53
CA SER A 206 9.42 24.86 11.11
C SER A 206 10.29 26.11 11.01
N LYS A 207 9.66 27.25 10.65
CA LYS A 207 10.33 28.56 10.62
C LYS A 207 10.90 28.95 11.99
N THR A 208 10.28 28.48 13.08
CA THR A 208 10.65 28.87 14.45
C THR A 208 11.62 27.92 15.14
N SER A 209 11.66 26.64 14.76
CA SER A 209 12.38 25.60 15.52
C SER A 209 13.26 24.71 14.66
N ILE A 210 13.53 25.10 13.41
CA ILE A 210 14.25 24.32 12.39
C ILE A 210 13.48 23.04 12.02
N THR A 211 13.20 22.15 12.98
CA THR A 211 12.36 20.96 12.85
C THR A 211 11.37 20.85 14.00
N SER A 212 10.15 20.40 13.73
CA SER A 212 9.09 20.15 14.72
C SER A 212 8.49 18.77 14.49
N LYS A 213 8.30 18.03 15.60
CA LYS A 213 7.63 16.72 15.61
C LYS A 213 6.15 16.89 15.89
N TYR A 214 5.33 16.18 15.14
CA TYR A 214 3.89 16.14 15.28
C TYR A 214 3.42 14.69 15.24
N TYR A 215 2.38 14.32 15.97
CA TYR A 215 1.92 12.93 16.06
C TYR A 215 0.47 12.83 15.60
N ARG A 216 0.16 11.82 14.79
CA ARG A 216 -1.21 11.52 14.34
C ARG A 216 -1.54 10.05 14.51
N LEU A 217 -2.72 9.77 15.06
CA LEU A 217 -3.23 8.41 15.21
C LEU A 217 -4.01 7.99 13.97
N CYS A 218 -3.81 6.77 13.49
CA CYS A 218 -4.59 6.26 12.36
C CYS A 218 -6.00 5.87 12.82
N SER A 219 -7.01 6.48 12.20
CA SER A 219 -8.41 6.04 12.29
C SER A 219 -8.82 5.16 11.12
#